data_AF-A0A7C4KXZ2-F1
#
_entry.id   AF-A0A7C4KXZ2-F1
#
_cell.length_a   1.000
_cell.length_b   1.000
_cell.length_c   1.000
_cell.angle_alpha   90.00
_cell.angle_beta   90.00
_cell.angle_gamma   90.00
#
_symmetry.space_group_name_H-M   'P 1'
#
loop_
_entity.id
_entity.type
_entity.pdbx_description
1 polymer ?
#
loop_
_entity_poly.entity_id
_entity_poly.type
_entity_poly.pdbx_seq_one_letter_code
_entity_poly.pdbx_strand_id
1 'polypeptide(L)'
;MKNKSNLLFLIAFLLIPICAKAQILITEIMYNPEGNDDGREWIEAINLGESINVKTSKNGWRIFDGKNRILKGENFTWNKNEIIIFVQDKNKFLNEYTQVKNKLIEASFYLKNKEGTIKIIDENKNVLIEFNYNSSLGGNGNGYSLIYENGQIIEGRIYKGSPGIYPEPSQKIEKPKENEDNSNNQAITNLSTKTQESTTQINTSSEAKNENQAISSFQNSSVTTSVALEERYTLLITEFLPNLKGKDEGEFVEIYNYGDKKIKLNNIYLIVGDKKYRLYGEIEPEEYKVFYNTELNFNIKNSGDVLKLVDNKNNIIFSISYQGKSKEGKSFARDNSGNWQWTIPTPEKENIFIKETASLDEGNNKDKFLETNYINYEDKENLNFQNLANVNKNVSKISNLQVLLIGLVLAIIFSVIFLLFFK
;
A
#
# COMPACT_ATOMS: atom_id res chain seq x y z
N MET A 1 -31.93 58.92 -29.35
CA MET A 1 -30.68 58.96 -28.55
C MET A 1 -31.09 58.88 -27.08
N LYS A 2 -30.59 57.99 -26.20
CA LYS A 2 -29.60 56.90 -26.32
C LYS A 2 -30.11 55.66 -25.55
N ASN A 3 -29.94 54.49 -26.16
CA ASN A 3 -29.84 53.12 -25.63
C ASN A 3 -30.52 52.77 -24.28
N LYS A 4 -31.73 52.21 -24.34
CA LYS A 4 -32.22 51.21 -23.39
C LYS A 4 -32.12 49.81 -24.01
N SER A 5 -30.97 49.17 -23.83
CA SER A 5 -30.75 47.72 -24.05
C SER A 5 -29.33 47.36 -23.56
N ASN A 6 -29.05 46.07 -23.35
CA ASN A 6 -27.79 45.49 -22.86
C ASN A 6 -27.62 45.37 -21.32
N LEU A 7 -28.70 45.27 -20.55
CA LEU A 7 -28.68 44.71 -19.18
C LEU A 7 -29.05 43.21 -19.17
N LEU A 8 -28.58 42.45 -20.16
CA LEU A 8 -28.88 41.01 -20.31
C LEU A 8 -27.70 40.21 -20.86
N PHE A 9 -26.47 40.54 -20.43
CA PHE A 9 -25.25 39.85 -20.90
C PHE A 9 -24.23 39.50 -19.80
N LEU A 10 -24.60 39.63 -18.52
CA LEU A 10 -23.67 39.43 -17.39
C LEU A 10 -24.10 38.37 -16.36
N ILE A 11 -24.92 37.40 -16.77
CA ILE A 11 -25.26 36.19 -15.97
C ILE A 11 -25.05 34.92 -16.81
N ALA A 12 -24.03 34.91 -17.66
CA ALA A 12 -23.66 33.77 -18.51
C ALA A 12 -22.20 33.27 -18.29
N PHE A 13 -21.45 33.88 -17.36
CA PHE A 13 -20.02 33.64 -17.19
C PHE A 13 -19.62 32.97 -15.86
N LEU A 14 -20.59 32.35 -15.16
CA LEU A 14 -20.33 31.57 -13.94
C LEU A 14 -20.78 30.10 -14.02
N LEU A 15 -20.93 29.58 -15.24
CA LEU A 15 -20.82 28.15 -15.51
C LEU A 15 -19.40 27.84 -15.97
N ILE A 16 -18.43 28.03 -15.06
CA ILE A 16 -17.14 27.36 -15.20
C ILE A 16 -17.46 25.87 -15.04
N PRO A 17 -17.32 25.02 -16.06
CA PRO A 17 -17.52 23.60 -15.87
C PRO A 17 -16.50 23.15 -14.83
N ILE A 18 -16.97 22.55 -13.74
CA ILE A 18 -16.12 21.87 -12.77
C ILE A 18 -15.56 20.67 -13.52
N CYS A 19 -14.43 20.87 -14.19
CA CYS A 19 -13.78 19.86 -14.99
C CYS A 19 -13.27 18.79 -14.02
N ALA A 20 -14.05 17.70 -13.89
CA ALA A 20 -13.73 16.58 -13.03
C ALA A 20 -12.36 16.04 -13.46
N LYS A 21 -11.34 16.26 -12.62
CA LYS A 21 -10.00 15.73 -12.87
C LYS A 21 -10.03 14.22 -12.69
N ALA A 22 -9.22 13.53 -13.50
CA ALA A 22 -8.92 12.13 -13.28
C ALA A 22 -8.39 11.95 -11.85
N GLN A 23 -9.06 11.11 -11.06
CA GLN A 23 -8.66 10.76 -9.70
C GLN A 23 -8.03 9.37 -9.76
N ILE A 24 -6.83 9.33 -10.33
CA ILE A 24 -6.07 8.09 -10.48
C ILE A 24 -5.33 7.81 -9.18
N LEU A 25 -5.36 6.55 -8.75
CA LEU A 25 -4.58 6.04 -7.64
C LEU A 25 -3.70 4.89 -8.15
N ILE A 26 -2.40 4.92 -7.84
CA ILE A 26 -1.51 3.77 -8.00
C ILE A 26 -1.75 2.88 -6.78
N THR A 27 -2.18 1.63 -7.02
CA THR A 27 -2.72 0.73 -6.01
C THR A 27 -1.75 -0.37 -5.61
N GLU A 28 -0.89 -0.81 -6.51
CA GLU A 28 0.13 -1.81 -6.26
C GLU A 28 1.30 -1.65 -7.24
N ILE A 29 2.54 -1.86 -6.81
CA ILE A 29 3.72 -1.91 -7.68
C ILE A 29 4.62 -3.11 -7.37
N MET A 30 5.11 -3.76 -8.42
CA MET A 30 6.19 -4.74 -8.36
C MET A 30 7.45 -4.09 -8.94
N TYR A 31 8.26 -3.50 -8.05
CA TYR A 31 9.40 -2.65 -8.43
C TYR A 31 10.77 -3.36 -8.33
N ASN A 32 10.80 -4.54 -7.71
CA ASN A 32 11.97 -5.40 -7.57
C ASN A 32 11.45 -6.84 -7.37
N PRO A 33 10.94 -7.50 -8.42
CA PRO A 33 10.44 -8.87 -8.32
C PRO A 33 11.54 -9.85 -7.87
N GLU A 34 11.16 -10.97 -7.26
CA GLU A 34 12.16 -11.99 -6.90
C GLU A 34 12.88 -12.55 -8.14
N GLY A 35 14.22 -12.55 -8.09
CA GLY A 35 15.08 -13.08 -9.14
C GLY A 35 15.55 -12.02 -10.13
N ASN A 36 15.13 -12.13 -11.39
CA ASN A 36 15.49 -11.18 -12.46
C ASN A 36 14.33 -10.21 -12.73
N ASP A 37 14.64 -8.91 -12.80
CA ASP A 37 13.68 -7.83 -13.03
C ASP A 37 13.28 -7.68 -14.50
N ASP A 38 14.12 -8.09 -15.46
CA ASP A 38 13.97 -7.77 -16.87
C ASP A 38 12.58 -8.16 -17.41
N GLY A 39 11.75 -7.15 -17.67
CA GLY A 39 10.40 -7.30 -18.21
C GLY A 39 9.36 -7.81 -17.22
N ARG A 40 9.66 -7.82 -15.91
CA ARG A 40 8.79 -8.32 -14.84
C ARG A 40 8.29 -7.24 -13.88
N GLU A 41 8.75 -6.00 -14.03
CA GLU A 41 8.22 -4.87 -13.26
C GLU A 41 6.83 -4.45 -13.78
N TRP A 42 5.93 -4.09 -12.86
CA TRP A 42 4.58 -3.63 -13.18
C TRP A 42 4.02 -2.64 -12.16
N ILE A 43 3.03 -1.86 -12.61
CA ILE A 43 2.36 -0.80 -11.85
C ILE A 43 0.86 -0.98 -12.05
N GLU A 44 0.12 -1.24 -11.00
CA GLU A 44 -1.34 -1.20 -11.00
C GLU A 44 -1.85 0.21 -10.65
N ALA A 45 -2.89 0.66 -11.34
CA ALA A 45 -3.65 1.83 -10.94
C ALA A 45 -5.16 1.65 -11.19
N ILE A 46 -5.96 2.37 -10.41
CA ILE A 46 -7.42 2.46 -10.54
C ILE A 46 -7.84 3.90 -10.83
N ASN A 47 -8.86 4.10 -11.66
CA ASN A 47 -9.53 5.40 -11.81
C ASN A 47 -10.71 5.49 -10.84
N LEU A 48 -10.59 6.29 -9.79
CA LEU A 48 -11.68 6.53 -8.82
C LEU A 48 -12.61 7.68 -9.26
N GLY A 49 -12.21 8.44 -10.28
CA GLY A 49 -13.00 9.53 -10.85
C GLY A 49 -13.94 9.06 -11.96
N GLU A 50 -14.53 10.02 -12.68
CA GLU A 50 -15.35 9.70 -13.85
C GLU A 50 -14.56 9.05 -14.99
N SER A 51 -15.24 8.40 -15.92
CA SER A 51 -14.60 7.76 -17.09
C SER A 51 -13.88 8.78 -17.96
N ILE A 52 -12.63 8.48 -18.34
CA ILE A 52 -11.74 9.39 -19.09
C ILE A 52 -11.15 8.72 -20.33
N ASN A 53 -10.83 9.52 -21.35
CA ASN A 53 -10.16 9.03 -22.56
C ASN A 53 -8.65 9.18 -22.45
N VAL A 54 -7.94 8.07 -22.44
CA VAL A 54 -6.48 8.00 -22.39
C VAL A 54 -5.93 7.94 -23.81
N LYS A 55 -5.11 8.93 -24.16
CA LYS A 55 -4.33 8.91 -25.40
C LYS A 55 -3.04 8.13 -25.17
N THR A 56 -2.63 7.30 -26.13
CA THR A 56 -1.36 6.56 -26.10
C THR A 56 -0.36 7.15 -27.11
N SER A 57 0.73 6.44 -27.40
CA SER A 57 1.70 6.80 -28.44
C SER A 57 2.41 8.14 -28.18
N LYS A 58 3.16 8.65 -29.18
CA LYS A 58 4.07 9.80 -29.04
C LYS A 58 3.43 11.09 -28.49
N ASN A 59 2.12 11.29 -28.65
CA ASN A 59 1.41 12.49 -28.20
C ASN A 59 0.38 12.20 -27.08
N GLY A 60 0.42 11.01 -26.49
CA GLY A 60 -0.50 10.62 -25.42
C GLY A 60 0.05 10.87 -24.02
N TRP A 61 -0.46 10.08 -23.07
CA TRP A 61 -0.05 10.03 -21.67
C TRP A 61 1.33 9.39 -21.49
N ARG A 62 1.88 9.49 -20.28
CA ARG A 62 3.18 8.92 -19.89
C ARG A 62 3.14 8.26 -18.53
N ILE A 63 3.93 7.19 -18.39
CA ILE A 63 4.53 6.83 -17.09
C ILE A 63 5.85 7.61 -16.98
N PHE A 64 6.09 8.25 -15.84
CA PHE A 64 7.39 8.82 -15.49
C PHE A 64 8.05 7.95 -14.44
N ASP A 65 9.31 7.56 -14.67
CA ASP A 65 10.16 6.76 -13.77
C ASP A 65 11.52 7.44 -13.48
N GLY A 66 11.58 8.75 -13.72
CA GLY A 66 12.81 9.49 -14.00
C GLY A 66 12.94 9.90 -15.47
N LYS A 67 12.23 9.22 -16.39
CA LYS A 67 12.08 9.60 -17.81
C LYS A 67 10.62 9.47 -18.23
N ASN A 68 10.18 10.26 -19.22
CA ASN A 68 8.82 10.18 -19.76
C ASN A 68 8.68 8.99 -20.73
N ARG A 69 8.05 7.90 -20.28
CA ARG A 69 7.85 6.64 -21.03
C ARG A 69 6.52 6.64 -21.76
N ILE A 70 6.54 6.25 -23.03
CA ILE A 70 5.36 6.20 -23.90
C ILE A 70 4.51 4.96 -23.56
N LEU A 71 3.20 5.16 -23.40
CA LEU A 71 2.22 4.07 -23.39
C LEU A 71 2.06 3.51 -24.82
N LYS A 72 2.26 2.20 -24.99
CA LYS A 72 2.05 1.47 -26.26
C LYS A 72 0.57 1.09 -26.41
N GLY A 73 0.19 0.72 -27.64
CA GLY A 73 -1.18 0.34 -28.00
C GLY A 73 -2.04 1.51 -28.46
N GLU A 74 -3.34 1.27 -28.60
CA GLU A 74 -4.33 2.24 -29.09
C GLU A 74 -4.90 3.11 -27.96
N ASN A 75 -5.52 4.24 -28.31
CA ASN A 75 -6.26 5.07 -27.36
C ASN A 75 -7.42 4.27 -26.76
N PHE A 76 -7.74 4.50 -25.48
CA PHE A 76 -8.81 3.77 -24.80
C PHE A 76 -9.57 4.65 -23.80
N THR A 77 -10.78 4.25 -23.45
CA THR A 77 -11.49 4.80 -22.29
C THR A 77 -11.08 4.03 -21.03
N TRP A 78 -10.68 4.75 -19.99
CA TRP A 78 -10.45 4.26 -18.64
C TRP A 78 -11.69 4.57 -17.82
N ASN A 79 -12.49 3.55 -17.53
CA ASN A 79 -13.77 3.72 -16.86
C ASN A 79 -13.60 3.98 -15.36
N LYS A 80 -14.62 4.56 -14.73
CA LYS A 80 -14.71 4.66 -13.28
C LYS A 80 -14.62 3.27 -12.63
N ASN A 81 -13.82 3.16 -11.58
CA ASN A 81 -13.46 1.94 -10.85
C ASN A 81 -12.75 0.85 -11.70
N GLU A 82 -12.34 1.13 -12.94
CA GLU A 82 -11.56 0.18 -13.75
C GLU A 82 -10.09 0.18 -13.31
N ILE A 83 -9.54 -1.02 -13.14
CA ILE A 83 -8.12 -1.26 -12.85
C ILE A 83 -7.35 -1.47 -14.15
N ILE A 84 -6.22 -0.77 -14.31
CA ILE A 84 -5.28 -0.91 -15.41
C ILE A 84 -3.91 -1.26 -14.85
N ILE A 85 -3.24 -2.22 -15.50
CA ILE A 85 -1.90 -2.64 -15.12
C ILE A 85 -0.94 -2.21 -16.24
N PHE A 86 0.02 -1.37 -15.88
CA PHE A 86 1.12 -0.96 -16.74
C PHE A 86 2.26 -1.96 -16.56
N VAL A 87 2.74 -2.53 -17.67
CA VAL A 87 3.72 -3.63 -17.67
C VAL A 87 4.92 -3.29 -18.56
N GLN A 88 6.11 -3.79 -18.23
CA GLN A 88 7.28 -3.66 -19.11
C GLN A 88 7.18 -4.51 -20.38
N ASP A 89 6.79 -5.78 -20.21
CA ASP A 89 6.63 -6.79 -21.25
C ASP A 89 5.32 -7.55 -21.01
N LYS A 90 4.38 -7.43 -21.95
CA LYS A 90 3.05 -8.03 -21.80
C LYS A 90 3.07 -9.56 -21.83
N ASN A 91 4.03 -10.18 -22.52
CA ASN A 91 4.10 -11.64 -22.64
C ASN A 91 4.70 -12.27 -21.39
N LYS A 92 5.81 -11.71 -20.88
CA LYS A 92 6.41 -12.14 -19.59
C LYS A 92 5.40 -12.01 -18.45
N PHE A 93 4.69 -10.88 -18.37
CA PHE A 93 3.63 -10.68 -17.39
C PHE A 93 2.52 -11.73 -17.50
N LEU A 94 1.97 -11.98 -18.69
CA LEU A 94 0.89 -12.97 -18.86
C LEU A 94 1.33 -14.42 -18.62
N ASN A 95 2.62 -14.74 -18.78
CA ASN A 95 3.16 -16.05 -18.41
C ASN A 95 3.23 -16.25 -16.88
N GLU A 96 3.47 -15.18 -16.12
CA GLU A 96 3.52 -15.24 -14.64
C GLU A 96 2.13 -15.09 -14.00
N TYR A 97 1.23 -14.31 -14.61
CA TYR A 97 -0.10 -13.96 -14.09
C TYR A 97 -1.23 -14.37 -15.06
N THR A 98 -1.25 -15.64 -15.47
CA THR A 98 -2.20 -16.20 -16.46
C THR A 98 -3.69 -15.96 -16.14
N GLN A 99 -4.03 -15.79 -14.86
CA GLN A 99 -5.38 -15.52 -14.35
C GLN A 99 -5.85 -14.09 -14.63
N VAL A 100 -4.95 -13.12 -14.83
CA VAL A 100 -5.29 -11.70 -15.01
C VAL A 100 -6.10 -11.51 -16.31
N LYS A 101 -7.17 -10.70 -16.21
CA LYS A 101 -8.05 -10.33 -17.34
C LYS A 101 -8.18 -8.81 -17.52
N ASN A 102 -7.56 -8.03 -16.63
CA ASN A 102 -7.55 -6.58 -16.63
C ASN A 102 -6.84 -6.03 -17.88
N LYS A 103 -7.11 -4.76 -18.22
CA LYS A 103 -6.48 -4.10 -19.36
C LYS A 103 -4.99 -3.89 -19.07
N LEU A 104 -4.13 -4.52 -19.88
CA LEU A 104 -2.67 -4.38 -19.81
C LEU A 104 -2.18 -3.34 -20.81
N ILE A 105 -1.44 -2.33 -20.32
CA ILE A 105 -0.82 -1.28 -21.13
C ILE A 105 0.70 -1.40 -21.03
N GLU A 106 1.36 -1.70 -22.14
CA GLU A 106 2.81 -1.86 -22.13
C GLU A 106 3.54 -0.51 -22.21
N ALA A 107 4.55 -0.30 -21.36
CA ALA A 107 5.38 0.88 -21.35
C ALA A 107 6.81 0.53 -20.90
N SER A 108 7.81 1.03 -21.62
CA SER A 108 9.22 0.71 -21.33
C SER A 108 9.79 1.59 -20.20
N PHE A 109 9.19 1.50 -19.01
CA PHE A 109 9.74 2.03 -17.76
C PHE A 109 10.78 1.07 -17.16
N TYR A 110 11.53 1.58 -16.19
CA TYR A 110 12.43 0.84 -15.32
C TYR A 110 12.26 1.40 -13.91
N LEU A 111 11.79 0.58 -12.98
CA LEU A 111 11.73 0.93 -11.57
C LEU A 111 13.11 0.68 -10.94
N LYS A 112 13.37 1.26 -9.78
CA LYS A 112 14.69 1.22 -9.15
C LYS A 112 14.59 0.44 -7.87
N ASN A 113 15.38 -0.61 -7.75
CA ASN A 113 15.39 -1.54 -6.63
C ASN A 113 15.72 -0.87 -5.27
N LYS A 114 16.15 0.39 -5.23
CA LYS A 114 16.41 1.16 -4.00
C LYS A 114 15.33 2.19 -3.68
N GLU A 115 15.06 3.12 -4.59
CA GLU A 115 14.11 4.22 -4.41
C GLU A 115 13.73 4.86 -5.75
N GLY A 116 12.50 5.33 -5.87
CA GLY A 116 12.02 5.93 -7.11
C GLY A 116 10.71 6.72 -6.96
N THR A 117 10.42 7.46 -8.03
CA THR A 117 9.20 8.24 -8.18
C THR A 117 8.51 7.79 -9.47
N ILE A 118 7.31 7.26 -9.33
CA ILE A 118 6.40 6.96 -10.44
C ILE A 118 5.42 8.12 -10.58
N LYS A 119 5.14 8.58 -11.80
CA LYS A 119 4.02 9.49 -12.07
C LYS A 119 3.21 9.04 -13.28
N ILE A 120 1.90 9.26 -13.25
CA ILE A 120 1.06 9.17 -14.45
C ILE A 120 0.76 10.60 -14.89
N ILE A 121 1.05 10.90 -16.16
CA ILE A 121 1.02 12.25 -16.73
C ILE A 121 0.14 12.24 -17.99
N ASP A 122 -0.78 13.20 -18.11
CA ASP A 122 -1.66 13.34 -19.28
C ASP A 122 -0.93 13.89 -20.53
N GLU A 123 -1.63 13.97 -21.67
CA GLU A 123 -1.05 14.54 -22.90
C GLU A 123 -0.70 16.04 -22.80
N ASN A 124 -1.32 16.75 -21.85
CA ASN A 124 -1.11 18.17 -21.58
C ASN A 124 0.03 18.42 -20.58
N LYS A 125 0.71 17.35 -20.13
CA LYS A 125 1.80 17.34 -19.12
C LYS A 125 1.33 17.60 -17.68
N ASN A 126 0.03 17.47 -17.39
CA ASN A 126 -0.46 17.49 -16.02
C ASN A 126 -0.09 16.18 -15.32
N VAL A 127 0.53 16.27 -14.14
CA VAL A 127 0.69 15.10 -13.25
C VAL A 127 -0.67 14.78 -12.63
N LEU A 128 -1.15 13.56 -12.86
CA LEU A 128 -2.44 13.08 -12.36
C LEU A 128 -2.28 12.36 -11.02
N ILE A 129 -1.21 11.58 -10.88
CA ILE A 129 -0.80 10.92 -9.63
C ILE A 129 0.72 10.83 -9.59
N GLU A 130 1.27 10.87 -8.38
CA GLU A 130 2.67 10.63 -8.06
C GLU A 130 2.76 9.63 -6.91
N PHE A 131 3.63 8.64 -7.04
CA PHE A 131 3.87 7.57 -6.08
C PHE A 131 5.38 7.49 -5.82
N ASN A 132 5.78 7.71 -4.58
CA ASN A 132 7.18 7.70 -4.15
C ASN A 132 7.42 6.49 -3.26
N TYR A 133 8.44 5.69 -3.58
CA TYR A 133 8.76 4.46 -2.86
C TYR A 133 10.25 4.32 -2.60
N ASN A 134 10.60 3.48 -1.65
CA ASN A 134 11.95 3.02 -1.39
C ASN A 134 11.92 1.64 -0.73
N SER A 135 13.05 0.93 -0.77
CA SER A 135 13.16 -0.47 -0.37
C SER A 135 12.97 -0.74 1.12
N SER A 136 12.95 0.28 1.99
CA SER A 136 12.59 0.10 3.41
C SER A 136 11.08 -0.06 3.65
N LEU A 137 10.26 0.12 2.61
CA LEU A 137 8.81 -0.14 2.65
C LEU A 137 8.46 -1.63 2.42
N GLY A 138 9.43 -2.45 2.01
CA GLY A 138 9.25 -3.85 1.58
C GLY A 138 9.26 -4.02 0.05
N GLY A 139 8.83 -5.18 -0.42
CA GLY A 139 8.74 -5.55 -1.85
C GLY A 139 10.09 -5.69 -2.55
N ASN A 140 11.16 -5.92 -1.80
CA ASN A 140 12.53 -5.71 -2.25
C ASN A 140 13.24 -7.00 -2.69
N GLY A 141 12.87 -7.56 -3.84
CA GLY A 141 13.48 -8.78 -4.38
C GLY A 141 13.07 -10.05 -3.63
N ASN A 142 12.09 -9.93 -2.72
CA ASN A 142 11.53 -11.00 -1.89
C ASN A 142 10.23 -11.58 -2.48
N GLY A 143 9.81 -11.11 -3.65
CA GLY A 143 8.65 -11.59 -4.38
C GLY A 143 7.32 -10.97 -3.96
N TYR A 144 7.30 -10.07 -2.97
CA TYR A 144 6.12 -9.27 -2.63
C TYR A 144 6.15 -7.92 -3.37
N SER A 145 4.98 -7.29 -3.46
CA SER A 145 4.79 -5.95 -4.02
C SER A 145 4.79 -4.88 -2.93
N LEU A 146 4.67 -3.61 -3.34
CA LEU A 146 4.20 -2.52 -2.48
C LEU A 146 2.76 -2.17 -2.84
N ILE A 147 1.85 -2.20 -1.88
CA ILE A 147 0.44 -1.83 -2.04
C ILE A 147 0.15 -0.42 -1.47
N TYR A 148 -0.90 0.22 -1.99
CA TYR A 148 -1.49 1.42 -1.38
C TYR A 148 -2.77 1.04 -0.62
N GLU A 149 -2.69 1.08 0.70
CA GLU A 149 -3.78 0.75 1.61
C GLU A 149 -3.95 1.86 2.65
N ASN A 150 -5.19 2.31 2.87
CA ASN A 150 -5.56 3.25 3.93
C ASN A 150 -4.70 4.54 4.02
N GLY A 151 -4.26 5.07 2.87
CA GLY A 151 -3.45 6.29 2.79
C GLY A 151 -1.94 6.07 2.87
N GLN A 152 -1.49 4.81 3.00
CA GLN A 152 -0.09 4.43 3.20
C GLN A 152 0.43 3.54 2.07
N ILE A 153 1.76 3.45 1.97
CA ILE A 153 2.46 2.49 1.11
C ILE A 153 3.14 1.47 2.02
N ILE A 154 2.80 0.19 1.85
CA ILE A 154 3.27 -0.92 2.68
C ILE A 154 3.59 -2.15 1.81
N GLU A 155 4.33 -3.12 2.34
CA GLU A 155 4.51 -4.42 1.69
C GLU A 155 3.17 -5.16 1.55
N GLY A 156 2.95 -5.74 0.36
CA GLY A 156 1.82 -6.60 0.06
C GLY A 156 1.85 -7.92 0.82
N ARG A 157 0.69 -8.54 0.97
CA ARG A 157 0.44 -9.78 1.72
C ARG A 157 0.50 -11.01 0.82
N ILE A 158 0.40 -10.80 -0.49
CA ILE A 158 0.39 -11.87 -1.49
C ILE A 158 1.77 -12.04 -2.10
N TYR A 159 2.34 -13.24 -2.01
CA TYR A 159 3.55 -13.60 -2.75
C TYR A 159 3.27 -13.59 -4.26
N LYS A 160 4.14 -12.90 -5.00
CA LYS A 160 3.98 -12.40 -6.38
C LYS A 160 3.02 -11.21 -6.54
N GLY A 161 2.48 -10.65 -5.46
CA GLY A 161 1.50 -9.56 -5.49
C GLY A 161 0.12 -9.99 -5.98
N SER A 162 -0.80 -9.04 -6.04
CA SER A 162 -2.22 -9.25 -6.33
C SER A 162 -2.73 -8.60 -7.63
N PRO A 163 -1.99 -8.63 -8.75
CA PRO A 163 -2.30 -7.83 -9.92
C PRO A 163 -3.72 -8.08 -10.45
N GLY A 164 -4.45 -6.99 -10.63
CA GLY A 164 -5.84 -6.94 -11.07
C GLY A 164 -6.86 -6.91 -9.93
N ILE A 165 -6.43 -6.93 -8.66
CA ILE A 165 -7.28 -7.08 -7.48
C ILE A 165 -7.07 -5.89 -6.53
N TYR A 166 -8.07 -5.01 -6.43
CA TYR A 166 -8.07 -3.90 -5.48
C TYR A 166 -9.32 -3.89 -4.58
N PRO A 167 -9.18 -3.62 -3.26
CA PRO A 167 -7.95 -3.74 -2.47
C PRO A 167 -7.35 -5.16 -2.51
N GLU A 168 -6.08 -5.28 -2.14
CA GLU A 168 -5.42 -6.59 -1.97
C GLU A 168 -6.19 -7.43 -0.93
N PRO A 169 -6.35 -8.76 -1.12
CA PRO A 169 -6.96 -9.62 -0.11
C PRO A 169 -6.17 -9.62 1.21
N SER A 170 -6.89 -9.49 2.34
CA SER A 170 -6.28 -9.49 3.68
C SER A 170 -5.64 -10.83 4.07
N GLN A 171 -6.02 -11.94 3.41
CA GLN A 171 -5.40 -13.25 3.60
C GLN A 171 -3.99 -13.28 3.02
N LYS A 172 -2.98 -13.38 3.89
CA LYS A 172 -1.58 -13.57 3.48
C LYS A 172 -1.39 -14.86 2.68
N ILE A 173 -0.70 -14.77 1.55
CA ILE A 173 -0.24 -15.91 0.76
C ILE A 173 1.28 -15.87 0.78
N GLU A 174 1.91 -16.79 1.51
CA GLU A 174 3.36 -16.80 1.66
C GLU A 174 4.08 -17.47 0.48
N LYS A 175 5.36 -17.12 0.28
CA LYS A 175 6.26 -17.85 -0.62
C LYS A 175 6.24 -19.34 -0.25
N PRO A 176 6.07 -20.27 -1.21
CA PRO A 176 6.22 -21.70 -0.96
C PRO A 176 7.59 -22.00 -0.32
N LYS A 177 7.59 -22.73 0.79
CA LYS A 177 8.83 -23.15 1.45
C LYS A 177 9.54 -24.15 0.52
N GLU A 178 10.75 -23.81 0.10
CA GLU A 178 11.62 -24.77 -0.58
C GLU A 178 12.00 -25.87 0.43
N ASN A 179 11.51 -27.07 0.19
CA ASN A 179 12.00 -28.25 0.88
C ASN A 179 13.32 -28.65 0.21
N GLU A 180 14.45 -28.27 0.81
CA GLU A 180 15.66 -29.07 0.66
C GLU A 180 15.38 -30.44 1.29
N ASP A 181 14.93 -31.41 0.51
CA ASP A 181 15.77 -32.55 0.09
C ASP A 181 14.98 -33.64 -0.70
N ASN A 182 15.76 -34.50 -1.36
CA ASN A 182 15.43 -35.83 -1.90
C ASN A 182 14.59 -35.97 -3.20
N SER A 183 15.30 -36.47 -4.21
CA SER A 183 14.82 -37.30 -5.31
C SER A 183 13.86 -38.42 -4.88
N ASN A 184 13.07 -38.90 -5.85
CA ASN A 184 12.13 -40.03 -5.79
C ASN A 184 10.73 -39.71 -5.24
N ASN A 185 9.87 -39.18 -6.12
CA ASN A 185 8.74 -39.98 -6.60
C ASN A 185 8.14 -39.37 -7.88
N GLN A 186 8.27 -40.09 -9.02
CA GLN A 186 7.51 -39.78 -10.23
C GLN A 186 6.30 -40.71 -10.39
N ALA A 187 5.16 -40.07 -10.64
CA ALA A 187 4.11 -40.48 -11.58
C ALA A 187 3.24 -41.73 -11.32
N ILE A 188 1.97 -41.44 -11.00
CA ILE A 188 0.77 -42.13 -11.48
C ILE A 188 -0.23 -41.00 -11.84
N THR A 189 -0.92 -40.89 -12.98
CA THR A 189 -0.87 -41.50 -14.33
C THR A 189 -1.59 -40.52 -15.27
N ASN A 190 -1.12 -40.21 -16.49
CA ASN A 190 -1.64 -40.66 -17.80
C ASN A 190 -1.47 -39.50 -18.82
N LEU A 191 -1.48 -39.65 -20.15
CA LEU A 191 -1.35 -40.81 -21.05
C LEU A 191 -1.16 -40.28 -22.49
N SER A 192 -0.09 -40.65 -23.21
CA SER A 192 -0.10 -40.76 -24.69
C SER A 192 1.13 -41.47 -25.27
N THR A 193 0.89 -42.66 -25.82
CA THR A 193 1.49 -43.27 -27.02
C THR A 193 3.01 -43.20 -27.27
N LYS A 194 3.67 -44.35 -27.03
CA LYS A 194 4.67 -45.05 -27.87
C LYS A 194 5.33 -44.26 -29.02
N THR A 195 6.66 -44.34 -29.09
CA THR A 195 7.35 -45.33 -29.95
C THR A 195 8.73 -45.66 -29.35
N GLN A 196 9.17 -46.91 -29.49
CA GLN A 196 10.48 -47.38 -29.01
C GLN A 196 11.53 -47.16 -30.08
N GLU A 197 12.78 -46.90 -29.69
CA GLU A 197 13.90 -47.70 -30.18
C GLU A 197 15.06 -47.69 -29.17
N SER A 198 15.74 -48.83 -29.06
CA SER A 198 16.90 -49.01 -28.18
C SER A 198 18.13 -49.25 -29.03
N THR A 199 19.26 -48.69 -28.64
CA THR A 199 20.56 -49.30 -28.93
C THR A 199 21.50 -49.23 -27.74
N THR A 200 21.88 -50.43 -27.32
CA THR A 200 22.86 -50.82 -26.32
C THR A 200 24.28 -50.32 -26.65
N GLN A 201 25.17 -50.37 -25.64
CA GLN A 201 26.63 -50.63 -25.64
C GLN A 201 27.50 -49.46 -25.11
N ILE A 202 28.61 -49.65 -24.37
CA ILE A 202 29.46 -50.83 -24.06
C ILE A 202 29.95 -50.79 -22.59
N ASN A 203 30.25 -51.96 -22.00
CA ASN A 203 31.05 -52.13 -20.76
C ASN A 203 32.48 -52.57 -21.09
N THR A 204 33.50 -52.00 -20.44
CA THR A 204 34.86 -52.58 -20.25
C THR A 204 35.52 -51.91 -19.04
N SER A 205 35.61 -52.60 -17.88
CA SER A 205 36.84 -53.22 -17.32
C SER A 205 37.93 -52.23 -16.86
N SER A 206 38.51 -52.30 -15.66
CA SER A 206 39.15 -53.50 -15.08
C SER A 206 39.31 -53.51 -13.54
N GLU A 207 39.67 -54.68 -13.00
CA GLU A 207 40.08 -54.99 -11.61
C GLU A 207 41.52 -54.45 -11.31
N ALA A 208 42.17 -54.53 -10.13
CA ALA A 208 41.90 -55.22 -8.85
C ALA A 208 42.75 -54.69 -7.64
N LYS A 209 42.29 -54.98 -6.40
CA LYS A 209 43.03 -55.32 -5.14
C LYS A 209 43.91 -54.29 -4.35
N ASN A 210 43.43 -53.99 -3.13
CA ASN A 210 44.09 -53.96 -1.79
C ASN A 210 45.56 -53.52 -1.61
N GLU A 211 45.81 -52.58 -0.68
CA GLU A 211 46.34 -52.90 0.68
C GLU A 211 46.15 -51.73 1.70
N ASN A 212 46.77 -51.83 2.89
CA ASN A 212 46.25 -51.37 4.19
C ASN A 212 46.64 -49.94 4.68
N GLN A 213 45.81 -49.46 5.63
CA GLN A 213 46.10 -48.53 6.74
C GLN A 213 46.69 -47.12 6.50
N ALA A 214 45.87 -46.11 6.81
CA ALA A 214 46.29 -44.97 7.64
C ALA A 214 45.07 -44.37 8.39
N ILE A 215 45.10 -44.37 9.72
CA ILE A 215 44.13 -43.63 10.54
C ILE A 215 44.57 -42.17 10.54
N SER A 216 43.75 -41.27 9.97
CA SER A 216 43.94 -39.83 10.04
C SER A 216 42.72 -39.19 10.68
N SER A 217 42.94 -38.52 11.82
CA SER A 217 41.91 -37.84 12.59
C SER A 217 41.47 -36.55 11.89
N PHE A 218 40.30 -36.57 11.25
CA PHE A 218 39.65 -35.34 10.79
C PHE A 218 39.12 -34.57 12.01
N GLN A 219 39.85 -33.53 12.41
CA GLN A 219 39.34 -32.55 13.35
C GLN A 219 38.20 -31.79 12.68
N ASN A 220 37.02 -31.84 13.31
CA ASN A 220 35.83 -31.18 12.82
C ASN A 220 35.93 -29.68 13.13
N SER A 221 36.62 -28.93 12.25
CA SER A 221 36.69 -27.48 12.32
C SER A 221 35.36 -26.86 11.89
N SER A 222 34.45 -26.72 12.86
CA SER A 222 33.22 -25.96 12.70
C SER A 222 33.54 -24.50 12.39
N VAL A 223 33.59 -24.16 11.10
CA VAL A 223 33.57 -22.76 10.65
C VAL A 223 32.15 -22.25 10.86
N THR A 224 31.87 -21.77 12.07
CA THR A 224 30.64 -21.08 12.40
C THR A 224 30.64 -19.72 11.71
N THR A 225 30.34 -19.70 10.41
CA THR A 225 29.93 -18.49 9.70
C THR A 225 28.59 -18.07 10.30
N SER A 226 28.65 -17.25 11.35
CA SER A 226 27.47 -16.65 11.96
C SER A 226 26.90 -15.61 10.99
N VAL A 227 26.13 -16.08 10.02
CA VAL A 227 25.17 -15.25 9.29
C VAL A 227 24.21 -14.74 10.35
N ALA A 228 24.35 -13.47 10.71
CA ALA A 228 23.48 -12.83 11.69
C ALA A 228 22.08 -12.79 11.09
N LEU A 229 21.20 -13.69 11.53
CA LEU A 229 19.77 -13.61 11.25
C LEU A 229 19.31 -12.22 11.68
N GLU A 230 18.70 -11.46 10.78
CA GLU A 230 18.01 -10.24 11.19
C GLU A 230 16.83 -10.63 12.09
N GLU A 231 16.91 -10.25 13.36
CA GLU A 231 15.80 -10.43 14.32
C GLU A 231 14.59 -9.62 13.83
N ARG A 232 13.67 -10.30 13.14
CA ARG A 232 12.38 -9.73 12.74
C ARG A 232 11.46 -9.68 13.97
N TYR A 233 11.18 -8.48 14.43
CA TYR A 233 10.25 -8.24 15.53
C TYR A 233 8.80 -8.40 15.06
N THR A 234 8.02 -9.21 15.77
CA THR A 234 6.58 -9.41 15.52
C THR A 234 5.72 -8.44 16.31
N LEU A 235 6.06 -7.14 16.28
CA LEU A 235 5.32 -6.09 16.98
C LEU A 235 4.60 -5.17 16.00
N LEU A 236 3.38 -4.76 16.36
CA LEU A 236 2.64 -3.70 15.67
C LEU A 236 1.91 -2.80 16.67
N ILE A 237 1.63 -1.55 16.29
CA ILE A 237 0.76 -0.67 17.09
C ILE A 237 -0.69 -1.02 16.72
N THR A 238 -1.53 -1.30 17.72
CA THR A 238 -2.95 -1.66 17.55
C THR A 238 -3.89 -0.52 17.80
N GLU A 239 -3.58 0.34 18.76
CA GLU A 239 -4.46 1.41 19.21
C GLU A 239 -3.64 2.60 19.72
N PHE A 240 -4.12 3.82 19.53
CA PHE A 240 -3.60 4.97 20.28
C PHE A 240 -4.69 6.02 20.50
N LEU A 241 -4.63 6.70 21.65
CA LEU A 241 -5.56 7.77 22.03
C LEU A 241 -4.82 9.11 22.06
N PRO A 242 -5.00 9.98 21.06
CA PRO A 242 -4.34 11.28 21.02
C PRO A 242 -5.13 12.41 21.72
N ASN A 243 -6.46 12.40 21.65
CA ASN A 243 -7.30 13.50 22.13
C ASN A 243 -8.20 13.07 23.30
N LEU A 244 -7.78 13.41 24.51
CA LEU A 244 -8.40 13.00 25.77
C LEU A 244 -9.78 13.63 26.00
N LYS A 245 -10.66 12.90 26.68
CA LYS A 245 -11.92 13.44 27.21
C LYS A 245 -11.77 13.76 28.69
N GLY A 246 -11.37 14.99 28.99
CA GLY A 246 -11.08 15.42 30.37
C GLY A 246 -9.62 15.23 30.76
N LYS A 247 -9.35 15.09 32.07
CA LYS A 247 -7.99 15.09 32.65
C LYS A 247 -7.55 13.77 33.28
N ASP A 248 -8.48 12.83 33.46
CA ASP A 248 -8.26 11.64 34.29
C ASP A 248 -7.84 10.40 33.46
N GLU A 249 -7.91 10.50 32.13
CA GLU A 249 -7.34 9.55 31.18
C GLU A 249 -6.03 10.12 30.61
N GLY A 250 -5.01 9.28 30.40
CA GLY A 250 -3.76 9.66 29.73
C GLY A 250 -3.78 9.31 28.25
N GLU A 251 -2.96 10.00 27.44
CA GLU A 251 -2.74 9.58 26.04
C GLU A 251 -2.02 8.23 26.08
N PHE A 252 -2.37 7.30 25.19
CA PHE A 252 -1.73 5.98 25.18
C PHE A 252 -1.38 5.52 23.77
N VAL A 253 -0.44 4.57 23.71
CA VAL A 253 -0.11 3.77 22.53
C VAL A 253 -0.08 2.31 22.96
N GLU A 254 -0.86 1.47 22.30
CA GLU A 254 -0.91 0.03 22.50
C GLU A 254 -0.09 -0.71 21.44
N ILE A 255 0.66 -1.72 21.88
CA ILE A 255 1.51 -2.56 21.06
C ILE A 255 1.09 -4.02 21.25
N TYR A 256 0.87 -4.72 20.15
CA TYR A 256 0.55 -6.15 20.12
C TYR A 256 1.72 -6.98 19.61
N ASN A 257 1.96 -8.13 20.23
CA ASN A 257 2.91 -9.13 19.74
C ASN A 257 2.18 -10.24 18.96
N TYR A 258 2.26 -10.20 17.63
CA TYR A 258 1.62 -11.17 16.76
C TYR A 258 2.45 -12.45 16.49
N GLY A 259 3.57 -12.62 17.18
CA GLY A 259 4.48 -13.75 16.99
C GLY A 259 4.34 -14.84 18.05
N ASP A 260 4.97 -15.98 17.77
CA ASP A 260 5.00 -17.20 18.59
C ASP A 260 5.99 -17.12 19.79
N LYS A 261 6.67 -15.99 19.97
CA LYS A 261 7.74 -15.80 20.96
C LYS A 261 7.58 -14.50 21.73
N LYS A 262 7.90 -14.56 23.02
CA LYS A 262 8.04 -13.39 23.87
C LYS A 262 9.11 -12.42 23.34
N ILE A 263 8.76 -11.14 23.32
CA ILE A 263 9.67 -10.05 22.93
C ILE A 263 10.02 -9.17 24.14
N LYS A 264 11.32 -8.94 24.35
CA LYS A 264 11.83 -7.96 25.31
C LYS A 264 11.97 -6.59 24.66
N LEU A 265 11.35 -5.58 25.25
CA LEU A 265 11.23 -4.23 24.66
C LEU A 265 12.44 -3.33 24.95
N ASN A 266 13.41 -3.78 25.75
CA ASN A 266 14.54 -2.96 26.22
C ASN A 266 15.43 -2.36 25.11
N ASN A 267 15.37 -2.89 23.89
CA ASN A 267 16.08 -2.41 22.70
C ASN A 267 15.14 -1.78 21.65
N ILE A 268 13.86 -1.61 21.99
CA ILE A 268 12.81 -1.12 21.10
C ILE A 268 12.38 0.27 21.57
N TYR A 269 12.05 1.12 20.61
CA TYR A 269 11.71 2.51 20.86
C TYR A 269 10.44 2.89 20.12
N LEU A 270 9.57 3.61 20.82
CA LEU A 270 8.44 4.33 20.23
C LEU A 270 8.95 5.69 19.75
N ILE A 271 8.69 6.03 18.49
CA ILE A 271 8.82 7.40 17.98
C ILE A 271 7.41 7.99 17.94
N VAL A 272 7.22 9.19 18.49
CA VAL A 272 6.00 10.00 18.31
C VAL A 272 6.41 11.33 17.70
N GLY A 273 6.00 11.54 16.45
CA GLY A 273 6.45 12.64 15.61
C GLY A 273 7.96 12.58 15.34
N ASP A 274 8.70 13.46 16.00
CA ASP A 274 10.16 13.61 15.94
C ASP A 274 10.88 13.14 17.23
N LYS A 275 10.13 12.79 18.27
CA LYS A 275 10.66 12.40 19.59
C LYS A 275 10.75 10.88 19.74
N LYS A 276 11.83 10.39 20.33
CA LYS A 276 12.14 8.96 20.53
C LYS A 276 12.08 8.59 22.01
N TYR A 277 11.31 7.56 22.33
CA TYR A 277 11.01 7.06 23.67
C TYR A 277 11.45 5.60 23.79
N ARG A 278 12.14 5.23 24.86
CA ARG A 278 12.59 3.84 25.08
C ARG A 278 11.48 3.04 25.74
N LEU A 279 11.12 1.90 25.16
CA LEU A 279 10.15 0.98 25.75
C LEU A 279 10.79 0.10 26.83
N TYR A 280 9.95 -0.49 27.69
CA TYR A 280 10.40 -1.32 28.81
C TYR A 280 9.55 -2.57 29.01
N GLY A 281 10.14 -3.56 29.66
CA GLY A 281 9.49 -4.83 29.97
C GLY A 281 9.46 -5.78 28.78
N GLU A 282 8.46 -6.64 28.77
CA GLU A 282 8.24 -7.68 27.76
C GLU A 282 6.75 -7.78 27.42
N ILE A 283 6.47 -8.46 26.29
CA ILE A 283 5.16 -8.87 25.79
C ILE A 283 5.27 -10.36 25.45
N GLU A 284 4.39 -11.20 26.00
CA GLU A 284 4.31 -12.63 25.64
C GLU A 284 3.73 -12.81 24.21
N PRO A 285 3.73 -14.03 23.64
CA PRO A 285 2.99 -14.31 22.40
C PRO A 285 1.52 -13.93 22.51
N GLU A 286 0.95 -13.32 21.48
CA GLU A 286 -0.48 -12.97 21.38
C GLU A 286 -1.00 -12.03 22.50
N GLU A 287 -0.09 -11.28 23.16
CA GLU A 287 -0.44 -10.29 24.18
C GLU A 287 -0.34 -8.83 23.69
N TYR A 288 -1.08 -7.97 24.37
CA TYR A 288 -1.10 -6.52 24.21
C TYR A 288 -0.33 -5.85 25.35
N LYS A 289 0.29 -4.71 25.07
CA LYS A 289 0.91 -3.85 26.08
C LYS A 289 0.64 -2.39 25.78
N VAL A 290 0.02 -1.70 26.73
CA VAL A 290 -0.25 -0.26 26.66
C VAL A 290 0.90 0.52 27.29
N PHE A 291 1.25 1.64 26.68
CA PHE A 291 2.17 2.64 27.22
C PHE A 291 1.45 3.98 27.30
N TYR A 292 1.41 4.58 28.50
CA TYR A 292 0.78 5.87 28.74
C TYR A 292 1.78 7.03 28.67
N ASN A 293 1.29 8.21 28.29
CA ASN A 293 2.08 9.43 28.29
C ASN A 293 2.52 9.87 29.70
N THR A 294 1.84 9.41 30.74
CA THR A 294 2.22 9.58 32.15
C THR A 294 3.45 8.75 32.55
N GLU A 295 3.79 7.72 31.78
CA GLU A 295 4.95 6.84 32.02
C GLU A 295 6.16 7.24 31.16
N LEU A 296 5.92 7.57 29.89
CA LEU A 296 6.96 7.85 28.88
C LEU A 296 7.13 9.33 28.52
N ASN A 297 6.24 10.22 28.96
CA ASN A 297 6.22 11.65 28.63
C ASN A 297 6.19 11.94 27.12
N PHE A 298 5.45 11.15 26.35
CA PHE A 298 5.11 11.48 24.96
C PHE A 298 3.92 12.45 24.86
N ASN A 299 3.72 13.01 23.67
CA ASN A 299 2.50 13.73 23.33
C ASN A 299 2.18 13.48 21.86
N ILE A 300 0.94 13.07 21.56
CA ILE A 300 0.46 12.77 20.21
C ILE A 300 -0.39 13.95 19.71
N LYS A 301 -0.05 14.51 18.53
CA LYS A 301 -0.70 15.74 18.04
C LYS A 301 -2.16 15.54 17.59
N ASN A 302 -3.10 16.20 18.26
CA ASN A 302 -4.53 16.23 17.91
C ASN A 302 -4.89 16.58 16.44
N SER A 303 -3.97 17.10 15.62
CA SER A 303 -4.16 17.41 14.19
C SER A 303 -3.57 16.37 13.22
N GLY A 304 -2.96 15.30 13.73
CA GLY A 304 -2.23 14.30 12.94
C GLY A 304 -0.77 14.19 13.38
N ASP A 305 -0.29 12.95 13.49
CA ASP A 305 1.09 12.63 13.85
C ASP A 305 1.58 11.34 13.17
N VAL A 306 2.84 10.99 13.40
CA VAL A 306 3.45 9.72 12.98
C VAL A 306 3.94 8.96 14.22
N LEU A 307 3.50 7.72 14.39
CA LEU A 307 3.97 6.82 15.44
C LEU A 307 4.78 5.69 14.79
N LYS A 308 5.94 5.34 15.36
CA LYS A 308 6.76 4.22 14.86
C LYS A 308 7.29 3.37 15.99
N LEU A 309 7.44 2.08 15.73
CA LEU A 309 8.30 1.20 16.51
C LEU A 309 9.61 1.03 15.75
N VAL A 310 10.75 1.24 16.42
CA VAL A 310 12.09 1.05 15.84
C VAL A 310 12.99 0.26 16.78
N ASP A 311 13.95 -0.48 16.22
CA ASP A 311 14.97 -1.18 17.00
C ASP A 311 16.11 -0.27 17.48
N ASN A 312 17.14 -0.85 18.08
CA ASN A 312 18.34 -0.13 18.55
C ASN A 312 19.27 0.33 17.42
N LYS A 313 19.11 -0.16 16.19
CA LYS A 313 19.80 0.28 14.98
C LYS A 313 19.00 1.36 14.22
N ASN A 314 17.78 1.66 14.67
CA ASN A 314 16.77 2.50 14.01
C ASN A 314 16.09 1.88 12.78
N ASN A 315 16.14 0.56 12.62
CA ASN A 315 15.29 -0.13 11.65
C ASN A 315 13.83 0.01 12.07
N ILE A 316 12.94 0.25 11.12
CA ILE A 316 11.50 0.38 11.39
C ILE A 316 10.90 -1.02 11.54
N ILE A 317 10.27 -1.26 12.69
CA ILE A 317 9.47 -2.46 12.98
C ILE A 317 8.02 -2.22 12.54
N PHE A 318 7.47 -1.06 12.88
CA PHE A 318 6.12 -0.66 12.51
C PHE A 318 6.02 0.87 12.35
N SER A 319 5.10 1.36 11.52
CA SER A 319 4.84 2.80 11.37
C SER A 319 3.37 3.05 11.02
N ILE A 320 2.70 3.91 11.78
CA ILE A 320 1.36 4.43 11.49
C ILE A 320 1.41 5.97 11.44
N SER A 321 0.56 6.56 10.61
CA SER A 321 0.37 8.00 10.54
C SER A 321 -1.11 8.30 10.39
N TYR A 322 -1.54 9.43 10.94
CA TYR A 322 -2.90 9.91 10.81
C TYR A 322 -2.90 11.42 10.58
N GLN A 323 -3.98 11.95 10.00
CA GLN A 323 -4.08 13.36 9.62
C GLN A 323 -5.49 13.90 9.83
N GLY A 324 -5.57 15.18 10.22
CA GLY A 324 -6.84 15.85 10.52
C GLY A 324 -7.16 15.86 12.01
N LYS A 325 -8.29 16.48 12.36
CA LYS A 325 -8.69 16.66 13.76
C LYS A 325 -9.10 15.32 14.38
N SER A 326 -8.44 14.95 15.48
CA SER A 326 -8.75 13.77 16.29
C SER A 326 -10.14 13.89 16.93
N LYS A 327 -10.84 12.76 17.07
CA LYS A 327 -12.09 12.70 17.86
C LYS A 327 -11.75 12.69 19.35
N GLU A 328 -12.43 13.51 20.14
CA GLU A 328 -12.23 13.58 21.60
C GLU A 328 -12.77 12.33 22.31
N GLY A 329 -11.99 11.75 23.23
CA GLY A 329 -12.36 10.53 23.95
C GLY A 329 -12.48 9.30 23.07
N LYS A 330 -11.80 9.30 21.92
CA LYS A 330 -11.80 8.20 20.95
C LYS A 330 -10.36 7.85 20.61
N SER A 331 -10.08 6.56 20.59
CA SER A 331 -8.84 6.02 20.06
C SER A 331 -8.90 5.95 18.53
N PHE A 332 -7.74 5.95 17.89
CA PHE A 332 -7.57 5.46 16.53
C PHE A 332 -7.05 4.02 16.64
N ALA A 333 -7.83 3.07 16.14
CA ALA A 333 -7.68 1.65 16.41
C ALA A 333 -7.65 0.85 15.10
N ARG A 334 -6.83 -0.21 15.06
CA ARG A 334 -6.62 -1.11 13.94
C ARG A 334 -7.58 -2.31 14.02
N ASP A 335 -8.40 -2.52 12.99
CA ASP A 335 -9.23 -3.73 12.89
C ASP A 335 -8.43 -4.97 12.45
N ASN A 336 -9.07 -6.14 12.47
CA ASN A 336 -8.43 -7.42 12.13
C ASN A 336 -8.06 -7.51 10.63
N SER A 337 -8.65 -6.68 9.77
CA SER A 337 -8.27 -6.53 8.36
C SER A 337 -7.09 -5.56 8.17
N GLY A 338 -6.80 -4.72 9.17
CA GLY A 338 -5.74 -3.72 9.17
C GLY A 338 -6.18 -2.28 8.90
N ASN A 339 -7.47 -2.01 8.81
CA ASN A 339 -7.96 -0.64 8.66
C ASN A 339 -7.93 0.10 9.99
N TRP A 340 -7.65 1.39 9.94
CA TRP A 340 -7.64 2.25 11.10
C TRP A 340 -8.90 3.10 11.17
N GLN A 341 -9.62 3.01 12.29
CA GLN A 341 -10.89 3.71 12.50
C GLN A 341 -10.93 4.37 13.88
N TRP A 342 -11.73 5.42 14.03
CA TRP A 342 -11.96 6.04 15.34
C TRP A 342 -13.01 5.26 16.11
N THR A 343 -12.63 4.66 17.25
CA THR A 343 -13.53 3.86 18.10
C THR A 343 -13.44 4.23 19.58
N ILE A 344 -14.18 3.51 20.42
CA ILE A 344 -14.05 3.59 21.89
C ILE A 344 -12.69 3.02 22.31
N PRO A 345 -11.93 3.66 23.21
CA PRO A 345 -10.67 3.10 23.70
C PRO A 345 -10.82 1.71 24.29
N THR A 346 -9.96 0.77 23.88
CA THR A 346 -9.93 -0.63 24.34
C THR A 346 -8.56 -1.08 24.86
N PRO A 347 -7.91 -0.32 25.76
CA PRO A 347 -6.58 -0.66 26.26
C PRO A 347 -6.52 -2.06 26.87
N GLU A 348 -5.43 -2.77 26.57
CA GLU A 348 -5.09 -4.14 26.97
C GLU A 348 -5.99 -5.22 26.34
N LYS A 349 -6.73 -4.90 25.27
CA LYS A 349 -7.77 -5.78 24.69
C LYS A 349 -7.88 -5.65 23.17
N GLU A 350 -8.52 -6.64 22.55
CA GLU A 350 -8.87 -6.57 21.12
C GLU A 350 -9.79 -5.37 20.82
N ASN A 351 -9.49 -4.67 19.72
CA ASN A 351 -10.19 -3.46 19.30
C ASN A 351 -11.66 -3.73 18.92
N ILE A 352 -12.59 -3.01 19.56
CA ILE A 352 -14.04 -3.15 19.32
C ILE A 352 -14.52 -2.02 18.42
N PHE A 353 -15.20 -2.35 17.31
CA PHE A 353 -15.77 -1.38 16.36
C PHE A 353 -17.29 -1.43 16.37
N ILE A 354 -17.92 -0.44 17.01
CA ILE A 354 -19.38 -0.33 17.07
C ILE A 354 -19.86 0.53 15.89
N LYS A 355 -20.66 -0.04 14.97
CA LYS A 355 -21.43 0.76 14.00
C LYS A 355 -22.48 1.55 14.78
N GLU A 356 -22.33 2.88 14.84
CA GLU A 356 -23.38 3.80 15.29
C GLU A 356 -24.53 3.77 14.26
N THR A 357 -25.42 2.79 14.38
CA THR A 357 -26.74 2.85 13.76
C THR A 357 -27.52 3.96 14.46
N ALA A 358 -27.94 4.96 13.70
CA ALA A 358 -28.87 5.98 14.17
C ALA A 358 -30.25 5.32 14.40
N SER A 359 -30.47 4.78 15.59
CA SER A 359 -31.74 4.23 16.02
C SER A 359 -32.64 5.34 16.57
N LEU A 360 -33.61 5.74 15.74
CA LEU A 360 -34.96 5.88 16.26
C LEU A 360 -35.67 4.52 16.17
N ASP A 361 -36.57 4.31 17.12
CA ASP A 361 -37.51 3.21 17.29
C ASP A 361 -36.99 1.86 17.83
N GLU A 362 -37.75 1.37 18.81
CA GLU A 362 -37.57 0.14 19.58
C GLU A 362 -38.11 -1.08 18.81
N GLY A 363 -37.53 -2.27 19.00
CA GLY A 363 -38.10 -3.49 18.46
C GLY A 363 -37.27 -4.75 18.68
N ASN A 364 -37.69 -5.60 19.63
CA ASN A 364 -37.07 -6.90 19.91
C ASN A 364 -36.95 -7.80 18.65
N ASN A 365 -35.78 -8.41 18.43
CA ASN A 365 -35.70 -9.88 18.57
C ASN A 365 -34.27 -10.43 18.71
N LYS A 366 -34.20 -11.68 19.18
CA LYS A 366 -32.97 -12.43 19.47
C LYS A 366 -32.46 -13.23 18.27
N ASP A 367 -31.20 -13.66 18.41
CA ASP A 367 -30.54 -14.80 17.76
C ASP A 367 -30.42 -14.79 16.22
N LYS A 368 -29.19 -14.51 15.74
CA LYS A 368 -28.65 -15.27 14.61
C LYS A 368 -27.14 -15.52 14.75
N PHE A 369 -26.75 -16.74 14.39
CA PHE A 369 -25.40 -17.29 14.50
C PHE A 369 -24.37 -16.63 13.58
N LEU A 370 -23.10 -16.88 13.90
CA LEU A 370 -21.91 -16.58 13.10
C LEU A 370 -22.08 -16.96 11.62
N GLU A 371 -21.79 -16.03 10.72
CA GLU A 371 -21.67 -16.30 9.28
C GLU A 371 -20.35 -15.69 8.78
N THR A 372 -19.50 -16.52 8.18
CA THR A 372 -18.11 -16.20 7.81
C THR A 372 -18.00 -15.51 6.45
N ASN A 373 -17.12 -14.51 6.36
CA ASN A 373 -16.37 -14.10 5.17
C ASN A 373 -17.11 -13.98 3.82
N TYR A 374 -17.65 -12.79 3.55
CA TYR A 374 -17.59 -12.19 2.22
C TYR A 374 -17.19 -10.71 2.35
N ILE A 375 -16.22 -10.26 1.55
CA ILE A 375 -15.86 -8.84 1.47
C ILE A 375 -17.04 -8.10 0.85
N ASN A 376 -17.67 -7.20 1.61
CA ASN A 376 -18.88 -6.51 1.17
C ASN A 376 -18.54 -5.44 0.12
N TYR A 377 -19.40 -5.29 -0.90
CA TYR A 377 -19.23 -4.27 -1.94
C TYR A 377 -19.29 -2.84 -1.37
N GLU A 378 -20.05 -2.62 -0.30
CA GLU A 378 -20.09 -1.34 0.42
C GLU A 378 -18.72 -0.95 0.99
N ASP A 379 -17.91 -1.90 1.46
CA ASP A 379 -16.59 -1.60 2.02
C ASP A 379 -15.62 -1.11 0.93
N LYS A 380 -15.74 -1.64 -0.29
CA LYS A 380 -14.97 -1.16 -1.44
C LYS A 380 -15.38 0.24 -1.88
N GLU A 381 -16.68 0.57 -1.91
CA GLU A 381 -17.12 1.94 -2.23
C GLU A 381 -16.69 2.95 -1.16
N ASN A 382 -16.79 2.58 0.13
CA ASN A 382 -16.32 3.41 1.23
C ASN A 382 -14.80 3.65 1.18
N LEU A 383 -14.01 2.60 0.92
CA LEU A 383 -12.56 2.71 0.73
C LEU A 383 -12.21 3.60 -0.47
N ASN A 384 -12.89 3.40 -1.60
CA ASN A 384 -12.72 4.24 -2.79
C ASN A 384 -13.07 5.70 -2.49
N PHE A 385 -14.14 5.98 -1.73
CA PHE A 385 -14.52 7.35 -1.34
C PHE A 385 -13.50 8.02 -0.41
N GLN A 386 -12.94 7.28 0.56
CA GLN A 386 -11.88 7.78 1.43
C GLN A 386 -10.59 8.08 0.63
N ASN A 387 -10.20 7.17 -0.26
CA ASN A 387 -9.04 7.37 -1.13
C ASN A 387 -9.28 8.50 -2.14
N LEU A 388 -10.51 8.70 -2.62
CA LEU A 388 -10.91 9.86 -3.41
C LEU A 388 -10.68 11.17 -2.66
N ALA A 389 -11.11 11.23 -1.39
CA ALA A 389 -10.88 12.39 -0.54
C ALA A 389 -9.38 12.66 -0.32
N ASN A 390 -8.55 11.61 -0.19
CA ASN A 390 -7.10 11.74 -0.01
C ASN A 390 -6.37 12.18 -1.29
N VAL A 391 -6.72 11.62 -2.45
CA VAL A 391 -6.25 12.09 -3.77
C VAL A 391 -6.61 13.57 -3.97
N ASN A 392 -7.85 13.97 -3.67
CA ASN A 392 -8.30 15.36 -3.79
C ASN A 392 -7.59 16.33 -2.83
N LYS A 393 -7.28 15.92 -1.59
CA LYS A 393 -6.48 16.75 -0.65
C LYS A 393 -5.08 17.03 -1.21
N ASN A 394 -4.45 16.07 -1.88
CA ASN A 394 -3.13 16.27 -2.46
C ASN A 394 -3.17 17.19 -3.68
N VAL A 395 -4.23 17.15 -4.48
CA VAL A 395 -4.47 18.09 -5.60
C VAL A 395 -4.81 19.51 -5.11
N SER A 396 -5.50 19.66 -3.98
CA SER A 396 -6.03 20.96 -3.52
C SER A 396 -4.96 21.98 -3.08
N LYS A 397 -3.74 21.54 -2.76
CA LYS A 397 -2.60 22.46 -2.52
C LYS A 397 -2.27 23.35 -3.73
N ILE A 398 -2.62 22.91 -4.95
CA ILE A 398 -2.38 23.67 -6.19
C ILE A 398 -3.55 24.62 -6.49
N SER A 399 -4.79 24.27 -6.12
CA SER A 399 -5.98 25.08 -6.43
C SER A 399 -6.10 26.37 -5.61
N ASN A 400 -5.56 26.41 -4.39
CA ASN A 400 -5.66 27.62 -3.55
C ASN A 400 -5.01 28.86 -4.19
N LEU A 401 -3.91 28.68 -4.93
CA LEU A 401 -3.28 29.78 -5.67
C LEU A 401 -4.16 30.26 -6.85
N GLN A 402 -4.85 29.33 -7.53
CA GLN A 402 -5.78 29.67 -8.62
C GLN A 402 -7.03 30.37 -8.10
N VAL A 403 -7.62 29.92 -6.98
CA VAL A 403 -8.76 30.57 -6.33
C VAL A 403 -8.39 31.99 -5.87
N LEU A 404 -7.19 32.18 -5.32
CA LEU A 404 -6.69 33.49 -4.90
C LEU A 404 -6.43 34.42 -6.10
N LEU A 405 -5.89 33.90 -7.20
CA LEU A 405 -5.76 34.62 -8.49
C LEU A 405 -7.12 35.03 -9.07
N ILE A 406 -8.11 34.13 -9.06
CA ILE A 406 -9.48 34.42 -9.51
C ILE A 406 -10.11 35.51 -8.63
N GLY A 407 -9.96 35.42 -7.30
CA GLY A 407 -10.41 36.45 -6.37
C GLY A 407 -9.75 37.80 -6.62
N LEU A 408 -8.45 37.84 -6.91
CA LEU A 408 -7.71 39.05 -7.26
C LEU A 408 -8.23 39.67 -8.57
N VAL A 409 -8.42 38.85 -9.62
CA VAL A 409 -8.95 39.31 -10.92
C VAL A 409 -10.36 39.88 -10.77
N LEU A 410 -11.23 39.22 -10.00
CA LEU A 410 -12.57 39.72 -9.69
C LEU A 410 -12.51 41.04 -8.92
N ALA A 411 -11.65 41.17 -7.91
CA ALA A 411 -11.48 42.41 -7.15
C ALA A 411 -11.01 43.59 -8.04
N ILE A 412 -10.09 43.34 -8.99
CA ILE A 412 -9.66 44.34 -9.98
C ILE A 412 -10.83 44.75 -10.88
N ILE A 413 -11.61 43.79 -11.41
CA ILE A 413 -12.78 44.06 -12.26
C ILE A 413 -13.82 44.89 -11.49
N PHE A 414 -14.15 44.53 -10.24
CA PHE A 414 -15.07 45.31 -9.41
C PHE A 414 -14.56 46.71 -9.11
N SER A 415 -13.26 46.90 -8.87
CA SER A 415 -12.65 48.22 -8.65
C SER A 415 -12.73 49.11 -9.90
N VAL A 416 -12.47 48.55 -11.09
CA VAL A 416 -12.61 49.27 -12.37
C VAL A 416 -14.07 49.63 -12.64
N ILE A 417 -15.02 48.72 -12.39
CA ILE A 417 -16.46 49.01 -12.50
C ILE A 417 -16.85 50.13 -11.53
N PHE A 418 -16.42 50.07 -10.26
CA PHE A 418 -16.70 51.12 -9.28
C PHE A 418 -16.21 52.50 -9.74
N LEU A 419 -14.97 52.58 -10.24
CA LEU A 419 -14.38 53.82 -10.77
C LEU A 419 -15.05 54.35 -12.04
N LEU A 420 -15.71 53.50 -12.83
CA LEU A 420 -16.43 53.89 -14.05
C LEU A 420 -17.88 54.32 -13.80
N PHE A 421 -18.51 53.85 -12.72
CA PHE A 421 -19.92 54.11 -12.40
C PHE A 421 -20.16 55.09 -11.24
N PHE A 422 -19.17 55.31 -10.36
CA PHE A 422 -19.26 56.22 -9.21
C PHE A 422 -18.33 57.44 -9.35
N LYS A 423 -18.33 58.07 -10.52
CA LYS A 423 -17.54 59.28 -10.84
C LYS A 423 -18.42 60.46 -11.20
#